data_AF-A0A9Q4D276-F1
#
_entry.id   AF-A0A9Q4D276-F1
#
_cell.length_a   1.000
_cell.length_b   1.000
_cell.length_c   1.000
_cell.angle_alpha   90.00
_cell.angle_beta   90.00
_cell.angle_gamma   90.00
#
_symmetry.space_group_name_H-M   'P 1'
#
loop_
_entity.id
_entity.type
_entity.pdbx_description
1 polymer ?
#
loop_
_entity_poly.entity_id
_entity_poly.type
_entity_poly.pdbx_seq_one_letter_code
_entity_poly.pdbx_strand_id
1 'polypeptide(L)'
;MSTDAKTEILARIRGALADQPTAPTVERAYRTVSDRPAGDVLEMLEDRLVDYKATVHHENVETLPARITELLGSSARYVVPAGLDPSWLPADTDTLQMIRESTDERGQVLGVRELNAVDAV
;
A
#
# COMPACT_ATOMS: atom_id res chain seq x y z
N MET A 1 -33.31 -15.86 15.30
CA MET A 1 -34.17 -15.10 14.37
C MET A 1 -33.32 -14.28 13.39
N SER A 2 -32.53 -14.92 12.52
CA SER A 2 -31.66 -14.21 11.55
C SER A 2 -31.68 -14.85 10.15
N THR A 3 -32.20 -16.07 10.03
CA THR A 3 -32.27 -16.81 8.76
C THR A 3 -33.30 -16.21 7.82
N ASP A 4 -34.39 -15.66 8.36
CA ASP A 4 -35.51 -15.14 7.58
C ASP A 4 -35.13 -13.84 6.84
N ALA A 5 -34.59 -12.85 7.57
CA ALA A 5 -34.08 -11.62 6.98
C ALA A 5 -32.97 -11.85 5.95
N LYS A 6 -32.03 -12.77 6.22
CA LYS A 6 -30.98 -13.14 5.25
C LYS A 6 -31.59 -13.76 3.99
N THR A 7 -32.58 -14.63 4.15
CA THR A 7 -33.25 -15.31 3.03
C THR A 7 -34.01 -14.32 2.17
N GLU A 8 -34.73 -13.40 2.80
CA GLU A 8 -35.46 -12.33 2.13
C GLU A 8 -34.52 -11.39 1.36
N ILE A 9 -33.42 -10.93 1.98
CA ILE A 9 -32.42 -10.08 1.31
C ILE A 9 -31.83 -10.78 0.08
N LEU A 10 -31.44 -12.05 0.21
CA LEU A 10 -30.87 -12.80 -0.90
C LEU A 10 -31.91 -13.08 -2.01
N ALA A 11 -33.18 -13.27 -1.66
CA ALA A 11 -34.26 -13.41 -2.65
C ALA A 11 -34.46 -12.12 -3.44
N ARG A 12 -34.44 -10.95 -2.78
CA ARG A 12 -34.51 -9.64 -3.44
C ARG A 12 -33.32 -9.38 -4.36
N ILE A 13 -32.09 -9.70 -3.92
CA ILE A 13 -30.89 -9.57 -4.76
C ILE A 13 -30.99 -10.45 -6.00
N ARG A 14 -31.40 -11.71 -5.86
CA ARG A 14 -31.60 -12.61 -7.00
C ARG A 14 -32.68 -12.11 -7.95
N GLY A 15 -33.79 -11.59 -7.43
CA GLY A 15 -34.86 -10.99 -8.23
C GLY A 15 -34.39 -9.77 -9.03
N ALA A 16 -33.61 -8.89 -8.41
CA ALA A 16 -33.06 -7.68 -9.04
C ALA A 16 -32.01 -7.97 -10.12
N LEU A 17 -31.43 -9.18 -10.14
CA LEU A 17 -30.42 -9.61 -11.13
C LEU A 17 -30.99 -10.60 -12.15
N ALA A 18 -32.29 -10.94 -12.09
CA ALA A 18 -32.89 -12.02 -12.86
C ALA A 18 -32.85 -11.78 -14.38
N ASP A 19 -32.92 -10.53 -14.80
CA ASP A 19 -32.86 -10.06 -16.19
C ASP A 19 -31.44 -9.68 -16.63
N GLN A 20 -30.42 -10.00 -15.83
CA GLN A 20 -29.00 -9.72 -16.09
C GLN A 20 -28.77 -8.27 -16.58
N PRO A 21 -29.16 -7.27 -15.77
CA PRO A 21 -29.04 -5.89 -16.17
C PRO A 21 -27.57 -5.56 -16.45
N THR A 22 -27.30 -4.97 -17.60
CA THR A 22 -25.95 -4.49 -17.92
C THR A 22 -25.64 -3.30 -17.02
N ALA A 23 -24.55 -3.39 -16.25
CA ALA A 23 -24.09 -2.27 -15.45
C ALA A 23 -23.76 -1.08 -16.37
N PRO A 24 -24.15 0.16 -16.01
CA PRO A 24 -23.80 1.32 -16.79
C PRO A 24 -22.27 1.48 -16.83
N THR A 25 -21.75 2.00 -17.94
CA THR A 25 -20.33 2.35 -18.03
C THR A 25 -20.00 3.43 -17.00
N VAL A 26 -19.00 3.17 -16.15
CA VAL A 26 -18.53 4.17 -15.19
C VAL A 26 -17.68 5.19 -15.94
N GLU A 27 -18.17 6.42 -16.03
CA GLU A 27 -17.41 7.52 -16.63
C GLU A 27 -16.23 7.89 -15.72
N ARG A 28 -15.01 7.61 -16.18
CA ARG A 28 -13.76 7.89 -15.47
C ARG A 28 -13.13 9.21 -15.94
N ALA A 29 -13.92 10.26 -16.07
CA ALA A 29 -13.46 11.60 -16.49
C ALA A 29 -12.76 12.38 -15.35
N TYR A 30 -12.02 11.67 -14.50
CA TYR A 30 -11.27 12.29 -13.41
C TYR A 30 -10.11 13.09 -14.00
N ARG A 31 -9.70 14.14 -13.28
CA ARG A 31 -8.51 14.90 -13.62
C ARG A 31 -7.26 14.00 -13.45
N THR A 32 -6.55 13.73 -14.53
CA THR A 32 -5.30 12.94 -14.55
C THR A 32 -4.03 13.80 -14.61
N VAL A 33 -4.17 15.09 -14.93
CA VAL A 33 -3.08 16.05 -15.06
C VAL A 33 -3.41 17.36 -14.36
N SER A 34 -2.40 18.10 -13.95
CA SER A 34 -2.55 19.38 -13.26
C SER A 34 -1.55 20.37 -13.83
N ASP A 35 -2.00 21.59 -14.12
CA ASP A 35 -1.13 22.68 -14.59
C ASP A 35 -0.41 23.40 -13.44
N ARG A 36 -0.58 22.91 -12.20
CA ARG A 36 0.12 23.44 -11.03
C ARG A 36 1.64 23.22 -11.16
N PRO A 37 2.45 24.19 -10.73
CA PRO A 37 3.89 24.00 -10.54
C PRO A 37 4.17 22.79 -9.64
N ALA A 38 5.29 22.11 -9.88
CA ALA A 38 5.69 20.94 -9.10
C ALA A 38 5.81 21.24 -7.59
N GLY A 39 6.29 22.44 -7.21
CA GLY A 39 6.38 22.87 -5.81
C GLY A 39 5.02 22.86 -5.11
N ASP A 40 4.01 23.50 -5.71
CA ASP A 40 2.64 23.53 -5.19
C ASP A 40 2.00 22.14 -5.09
N VAL A 41 2.39 21.21 -5.97
CA VAL A 41 1.93 19.82 -5.93
C VAL A 41 2.58 19.07 -4.75
N LEU A 42 3.87 19.29 -4.51
CA LEU A 42 4.61 18.69 -3.39
C LEU A 42 4.09 19.22 -2.05
N GLU A 43 3.87 20.53 -1.92
CA GLU A 43 3.30 21.15 -0.71
C GLU A 43 1.92 20.58 -0.41
N MET A 44 1.05 20.48 -1.43
CA MET A 44 -0.27 19.86 -1.25
C MET A 44 -0.18 18.37 -0.86
N LEU A 45 0.79 17.63 -1.41
CA LEU A 45 0.98 16.22 -1.05
C LEU A 45 1.42 16.09 0.41
N GLU A 46 2.39 16.90 0.84
CA GLU A 46 2.87 16.92 2.22
C GLU A 46 1.75 17.26 3.19
N ASP A 47 0.99 18.33 2.94
CA ASP A 47 -0.16 18.72 3.76
C ASP A 47 -1.12 17.54 3.99
N ARG A 48 -1.46 16.81 2.92
CA ARG A 48 -2.39 15.67 3.00
C ARG A 48 -1.79 14.47 3.74
N LEU A 49 -0.49 14.22 3.60
CA LEU A 49 0.20 13.17 4.33
C LEU A 49 0.27 13.48 5.83
N VAL A 50 0.59 14.72 6.18
CA VAL A 50 0.63 15.18 7.57
C VAL A 50 -0.77 15.19 8.20
N ASP A 51 -1.80 15.60 7.45
CA ASP A 51 -3.20 15.50 7.86
C ASP A 51 -3.57 14.03 8.21
N TYR A 52 -3.06 13.09 7.42
CA TYR A 52 -3.21 11.64 7.63
C TYR A 52 -2.26 11.05 8.69
N LYS A 53 -1.55 11.89 9.43
CA LYS A 53 -0.60 11.51 10.49
C LYS A 53 0.62 10.74 10.00
N ALA A 54 0.99 10.88 8.73
CA ALA A 54 2.27 10.40 8.24
C ALA A 54 3.40 11.36 8.62
N THR A 55 4.60 10.81 8.83
CA THR A 55 5.84 11.59 8.92
C THR A 55 6.42 11.73 7.52
N VAL A 56 6.79 12.96 7.13
CA VAL A 56 7.33 13.27 5.81
C VAL A 56 8.79 13.71 5.93
N HIS A 57 9.65 13.17 5.06
CA HIS A 57 11.06 13.53 4.94
C HIS A 57 11.36 13.92 3.50
N HIS A 58 12.07 15.04 3.32
CA HIS A 58 12.55 15.49 2.01
C HIS A 58 14.01 15.05 1.86
N GLU A 59 14.26 14.14 0.92
CA GLU A 59 15.58 13.56 0.67
C GLU A 59 15.89 13.53 -0.82
N ASN A 60 17.17 13.41 -1.17
CA ASN A 60 17.62 13.13 -2.53
C ASN A 60 18.14 11.69 -2.62
N VAL A 61 18.58 11.27 -3.80
CA VAL A 61 19.04 9.90 -4.05
C VAL A 61 20.27 9.56 -3.19
N GLU A 62 21.09 10.55 -2.87
CA GLU A 62 22.31 10.39 -2.09
C GLU A 62 22.04 10.27 -0.58
N THR A 63 21.03 10.96 -0.05
CA THR A 63 20.70 10.98 1.38
C THR A 63 19.64 9.94 1.76
N LEU A 64 18.86 9.46 0.80
CA LEU A 64 17.79 8.49 1.00
C LEU A 64 18.24 7.19 1.71
N PRO A 65 19.36 6.53 1.36
CA PRO A 65 19.76 5.29 2.02
C PRO A 65 20.07 5.50 3.51
N ALA A 66 20.68 6.64 3.85
CA ALA A 66 20.96 7.00 5.24
C ALA A 66 19.68 7.28 6.02
N ARG A 67 18.70 7.97 5.42
CA ARG A 67 17.40 8.20 6.04
C ARG A 67 16.63 6.90 6.31
N ILE A 68 16.61 5.97 5.34
CA ILE A 68 15.96 4.67 5.51
C ILE A 68 16.63 3.89 6.65
N THR A 69 17.96 3.91 6.73
CA THR A 69 18.72 3.27 7.82
C THR A 69 18.35 3.87 9.18
N GLU A 70 18.26 5.20 9.27
CA GLU A 70 17.86 5.89 10.50
C GLU A 70 16.44 5.51 10.94
N LEU A 71 15.49 5.43 9.99
CA LEU A 71 14.09 5.08 10.27
C LEU A 71 13.89 3.62 10.67
N LEU A 72 14.66 2.70 10.09
CA LEU A 72 14.65 1.28 10.51
C LEU A 72 15.34 1.08 11.87
N GLY A 73 16.25 1.98 12.24
CA GLY A 73 16.98 1.92 13.50
C GLY A 73 18.05 0.81 13.54
N SER A 74 18.44 0.40 14.75
CA SER A 74 19.52 -0.57 14.95
C SER A 74 19.13 -2.02 14.65
N SER A 75 17.84 -2.31 14.68
CA SER A 75 17.30 -3.65 14.46
C SER A 75 15.88 -3.57 13.92
N ALA A 76 15.62 -4.24 12.81
CA ALA A 76 14.31 -4.28 12.18
C ALA A 76 14.19 -5.52 11.30
N ARG A 77 12.99 -6.06 11.21
CA ARG A 77 12.58 -7.06 10.22
C ARG A 77 11.65 -6.36 9.24
N TYR A 78 12.04 -6.27 7.97
CA TYR A 78 11.32 -5.46 6.99
C TYR A 78 11.15 -6.18 5.65
N VAL A 79 10.06 -5.87 4.95
CA VAL A 79 9.76 -6.43 3.63
C VAL A 79 10.30 -5.51 2.54
N VAL A 80 10.86 -6.10 1.49
CA VAL A 80 11.34 -5.40 0.30
C VAL A 80 10.58 -5.92 -0.92
N PRO A 81 9.76 -5.08 -1.56
CA PRO A 81 9.01 -5.46 -2.74
C PRO A 81 9.91 -5.61 -3.96
N ALA A 82 9.43 -6.34 -4.97
CA ALA A 82 10.15 -6.46 -6.22
C ALA A 82 10.23 -5.10 -6.96
N GLY A 83 11.41 -4.79 -7.50
CA GLY A 83 11.64 -3.56 -8.27
C GLY A 83 12.11 -2.35 -7.47
N LEU A 84 12.26 -2.47 -6.14
CA LEU A 84 12.93 -1.44 -5.35
C LEU A 84 14.44 -1.43 -5.64
N ASP A 85 15.03 -0.24 -5.76
CA ASP A 85 16.47 -0.08 -6.00
C ASP A 85 17.28 -0.57 -4.78
N PRO A 86 18.16 -1.57 -4.93
CA PRO A 86 18.96 -2.08 -3.82
C PRO A 86 19.89 -1.04 -3.20
N SER A 87 20.26 0.03 -3.92
CA SER A 87 21.12 1.10 -3.40
C SER A 87 20.46 1.93 -2.31
N TRP A 88 19.14 1.88 -2.18
CA TRP A 88 18.39 2.59 -1.14
C TRP A 88 18.35 1.82 0.18
N LEU A 89 18.64 0.52 0.15
CA LEU A 89 18.49 -0.35 1.30
C LEU A 89 19.76 -0.33 2.15
N PRO A 90 19.63 -0.43 3.49
CA PRO A 90 20.78 -0.67 4.34
C PRO A 90 21.42 -2.01 3.99
N ALA A 91 22.70 -2.15 4.35
CA ALA A 91 23.37 -3.45 4.28
C ALA A 91 22.66 -4.45 5.22
N ASP A 92 22.50 -5.68 4.75
CA ASP A 92 21.96 -6.77 5.55
C ASP A 92 22.92 -7.09 6.71
N THR A 93 22.39 -7.15 7.93
CA THR A 93 23.15 -7.44 9.15
C THR A 93 22.36 -8.41 10.01
N ASP A 94 23.02 -9.05 10.98
CA ASP A 94 22.34 -9.95 11.92
C ASP A 94 21.15 -9.30 12.65
N THR A 95 21.13 -7.97 12.76
CA THR A 95 20.07 -7.19 13.39
C THR A 95 19.05 -6.59 12.41
N LEU A 96 19.37 -6.48 11.12
CA LEU A 96 18.50 -5.94 10.06
C LEU A 96 18.09 -7.06 9.11
N GLN A 97 16.95 -7.68 9.36
CA GLN A 97 16.49 -8.85 8.62
C GLN A 97 15.59 -8.45 7.45
N MET A 98 16.15 -8.51 6.24
CA MET A 98 15.41 -8.28 5.00
C MET A 98 14.58 -9.50 4.60
N ILE A 99 13.30 -9.30 4.32
CA ILE A 99 12.42 -10.30 3.70
C ILE A 99 12.11 -9.82 2.28
N ARG A 100 12.54 -10.57 1.27
CA ARG A 100 12.16 -10.26 -0.11
C ARG A 100 10.75 -10.76 -0.40
N GLU A 101 9.94 -9.89 -1.00
CA GLU A 101 8.65 -10.31 -1.55
C GLU A 101 8.85 -11.38 -2.63
N SER A 102 8.11 -12.48 -2.50
CA SER A 102 8.13 -13.56 -3.47
C SER A 102 7.14 -13.27 -4.59
N THR A 103 7.61 -13.18 -5.83
CA THR A 103 6.76 -12.94 -7.02
C THR A 103 6.41 -14.22 -7.78
N ASP A 104 6.79 -15.40 -7.27
CA ASP A 104 6.54 -16.70 -7.89
C ASP A 104 5.28 -17.37 -7.32
N GLU A 105 4.60 -18.17 -8.14
CA GLU A 105 3.40 -18.93 -7.75
C GLU A 105 3.68 -19.97 -6.64
N ARG A 106 4.96 -20.28 -6.40
CA ARG A 106 5.44 -21.17 -5.33
C ARG A 106 6.07 -20.42 -4.16
N GLY A 107 6.03 -19.09 -4.21
CA GLY A 107 6.60 -18.21 -3.22
C GLY A 107 5.93 -18.34 -1.88
N GLN A 108 6.72 -18.20 -0.83
CA GLN A 108 6.17 -18.18 0.52
C GLN A 108 5.46 -16.83 0.72
N VAL A 109 4.13 -16.85 0.61
CA VAL A 109 3.29 -15.69 0.95
C VAL A 109 3.29 -15.52 2.46
N LEU A 110 3.70 -14.35 2.94
CA LEU A 110 3.55 -14.01 4.35
C LEU A 110 2.07 -13.94 4.71
N GLY A 111 1.67 -14.69 5.73
CA GLY A 111 0.33 -14.59 6.28
C GLY A 111 0.11 -13.25 6.98
N VAL A 112 -1.16 -12.85 7.17
CA VAL A 112 -1.54 -11.59 7.86
C VAL A 112 -0.83 -11.44 9.21
N ARG A 113 -0.69 -12.53 9.97
CA ARG A 113 0.00 -12.50 11.28
C ARG A 113 1.51 -12.29 11.15
N GLU A 114 2.12 -12.81 10.09
CA GLU A 114 3.56 -12.65 9.85
C GLU A 114 3.86 -11.23 9.37
N LEU A 115 2.97 -10.64 8.56
CA LEU A 115 3.04 -9.22 8.17
C LEU A 115 2.83 -8.29 9.37
N ASN A 116 1.92 -8.59 10.29
CA ASN A 116 1.76 -7.80 11.52
C ASN A 116 2.96 -7.89 12.47
N ALA A 117 3.89 -8.81 12.23
CA ALA A 117 5.10 -9.03 13.03
C ALA A 117 6.37 -8.51 12.35
N VAL A 118 6.26 -7.82 11.22
CA VAL A 118 7.38 -7.06 10.63
C VAL A 118 7.30 -5.59 11.06
N ASP A 119 8.45 -4.94 11.14
CA ASP A 119 8.57 -3.56 11.58
C ASP A 119 8.28 -2.56 10.43
N ALA A 120 8.49 -2.98 9.18
CA ALA A 120 8.21 -2.20 7.98
C ALA A 120 7.83 -3.08 6.78
N VAL A 121 6.99 -2.54 5.89
CA VAL A 121 6.47 -3.16 4.65
C VAL A 121 6.56 -2.20 3.48
#